data_AF-A0A529Q711-F1
#
_entry.id   AF-A0A529Q711-F1
#
_cell.length_a   1.000
_cell.length_b   1.000
_cell.length_c   1.000
_cell.angle_alpha   90.00
_cell.angle_beta   90.00
_cell.angle_gamma   90.00
#
_symmetry.space_group_name_H-M   'P 1'
#
loop_
_entity.id
_entity.type
_entity.pdbx_description
1 polymer ?
#
loop_
_entity_poly.entity_id
_entity_poly.type
_entity_poly.pdbx_seq_one_letter_code
_entity_poly.pdbx_strand_id
1 'polypeptide(L)'
;MDSVSANAGSGKMPAPWVPDHGSVRPLAAEDLERVAALFLTKFRRRRLLDHAVAQTADYMRKLYLDGGENKALVQINPQGGLG
;
A
#
# COMPACT_ATOMS: atom_id res chain seq x y z
N MET A 1 49.09 37.09 -1.34
CA MET A 1 48.57 38.36 -1.86
C MET A 1 47.75 38.01 -3.09
N ASP A 2 46.42 38.02 -3.21
CA ASP A 2 45.23 38.27 -2.37
C ASP A 2 44.07 37.69 -3.24
N SER A 3 43.28 36.73 -2.76
CA SER A 3 41.95 36.88 -2.14
C SER A 3 40.77 37.25 -3.09
N VAL A 4 39.63 36.56 -2.84
CA VAL A 4 38.22 36.79 -3.28
C VAL A 4 37.81 36.06 -4.57
N SER A 5 37.10 34.91 -4.52
CA SER A 5 35.72 34.63 -4.04
C SER A 5 34.63 35.20 -4.94
N ALA A 6 34.01 34.33 -5.75
CA ALA A 6 32.67 34.55 -6.31
C ALA A 6 31.83 33.28 -6.10
N ASN A 7 31.04 33.36 -5.04
CA ASN A 7 29.99 32.46 -4.60
C ASN A 7 29.00 32.16 -5.74
N ALA A 8 29.18 31.04 -6.45
CA ALA A 8 28.11 30.46 -7.26
C ALA A 8 27.27 29.59 -6.32
N GLY A 9 26.24 30.23 -5.75
CA GLY A 9 25.29 29.60 -4.85
C GLY A 9 24.88 28.24 -5.35
N SER A 10 25.18 27.23 -4.55
CA SER A 10 24.56 25.90 -4.64
C SER A 10 23.08 26.10 -4.42
N GLY A 11 22.38 26.39 -5.52
CA GLY A 11 20.94 26.27 -5.60
C GLY A 11 20.65 24.82 -5.25
N LYS A 12 20.31 24.58 -3.99
CA LYS A 12 19.81 23.32 -3.48
C LYS A 12 18.54 23.05 -4.25
N MET A 13 18.69 22.43 -5.42
CA MET A 13 17.57 21.88 -6.17
C MET A 13 16.78 21.06 -5.15
N PRO A 14 15.48 21.32 -4.96
CA PRO A 14 14.69 20.43 -4.14
C PRO A 14 14.89 19.04 -4.75
N ALA A 15 15.30 18.09 -3.91
CA ALA A 15 15.37 16.69 -4.33
C ALA A 15 14.08 16.37 -5.07
N PRO A 16 14.14 15.61 -6.19
CA PRO A 16 12.93 15.22 -6.90
C PRO A 16 11.93 14.72 -5.87
N TRP A 17 10.73 15.28 -5.86
CA TRP A 17 9.66 14.81 -4.98
C TRP A 17 9.35 13.38 -5.42
N VAL A 18 10.02 12.41 -4.79
CA VAL A 18 9.72 11.01 -4.98
C VAL A 18 8.41 10.79 -4.22
N PRO A 19 7.32 10.43 -4.92
CA PRO A 19 6.08 10.12 -4.23
C PRO A 19 6.34 8.93 -3.30
N ASP A 20 5.99 9.09 -2.02
CA ASP A 20 6.05 7.97 -1.10
C ASP A 20 4.88 7.03 -1.42
N HIS A 21 5.21 5.93 -2.09
CA HIS A 21 4.27 4.89 -2.49
C HIS A 21 3.98 3.90 -1.36
N GLY A 22 4.58 4.08 -0.18
CA GLY A 22 4.47 3.16 0.93
C GLY A 22 5.34 1.91 0.75
N SER A 23 4.96 0.82 1.40
CA SER A 23 5.73 -0.43 1.44
C SER A 23 4.94 -1.60 0.88
N VAL A 24 5.64 -2.63 0.39
CA VAL A 24 5.01 -3.88 -0.09
C VAL A 24 5.45 -5.02 0.80
N ARG A 25 4.50 -5.83 1.26
CA ARG A 25 4.76 -7.01 2.10
C ARG A 25 3.89 -8.21 1.70
N PRO A 26 4.25 -9.44 2.11
CA PRO A 26 3.38 -10.59 1.94
C PRO A 26 2.02 -10.38 2.60
N LEU A 27 0.97 -10.84 1.91
CA LEU A 27 -0.41 -10.82 2.40
C LEU A 27 -0.51 -11.65 3.67
N ALA A 28 -0.97 -11.05 4.77
CA ALA A 28 -1.22 -11.74 6.02
C ALA A 28 -2.73 -11.91 6.27
N ALA A 29 -3.08 -12.81 7.21
CA ALA A 29 -4.48 -13.07 7.56
C ALA A 29 -5.20 -11.81 8.07
N GLU A 30 -4.50 -10.95 8.80
CA GLU A 30 -4.97 -9.65 9.31
C GLU A 30 -5.32 -8.63 8.22
N ASP A 31 -4.81 -8.81 7.00
CA ASP A 31 -5.09 -7.92 5.87
C ASP A 31 -6.37 -8.33 5.13
N LEU A 32 -6.85 -9.56 5.30
CA LEU A 32 -7.91 -10.15 4.47
C LEU A 32 -9.23 -9.39 4.53
N GLU A 33 -9.64 -8.91 5.70
CA GLU A 33 -10.88 -8.12 5.83
C GLU A 33 -10.78 -6.79 5.09
N ARG A 34 -9.62 -6.13 5.15
CA ARG A 34 -9.40 -4.86 4.45
C ARG A 34 -9.32 -5.07 2.95
N VAL A 35 -8.66 -6.14 2.48
CA VAL A 35 -8.62 -6.52 1.07
C VAL A 35 -10.02 -6.86 0.56
N ALA A 36 -10.79 -7.63 1.32
CA ALA A 36 -12.16 -7.99 1.01
C ALA A 36 -13.07 -6.76 0.92
N ALA A 37 -12.95 -5.83 1.87
CA ALA A 37 -13.66 -4.57 1.82
C ALA A 37 -13.32 -3.78 0.55
N LEU A 38 -12.03 -3.59 0.25
CA LEU A 38 -11.54 -2.89 -0.95
C LEU A 38 -12.03 -3.52 -2.26
N PHE A 39 -11.99 -4.85 -2.34
CA PHE A 39 -12.52 -5.60 -3.46
C PHE A 39 -14.01 -5.29 -3.63
N LEU A 40 -14.79 -5.42 -2.57
CA LEU A 40 -16.22 -5.14 -2.63
C LEU A 40 -16.53 -3.67 -2.93
N THR A 41 -15.72 -2.69 -2.48
CA THR A 41 -15.89 -1.28 -2.88
C THR A 41 -15.63 -1.06 -4.36
N LYS A 42 -14.63 -1.74 -4.94
CA LYS A 42 -14.30 -1.63 -6.37
C LYS A 42 -15.30 -2.37 -7.26
N PHE A 43 -15.83 -3.51 -6.81
CA PHE A 43 -16.66 -4.40 -7.63
C PHE A 43 -18.17 -4.35 -7.32
N ARG A 44 -18.61 -3.83 -6.15
CA ARG A 44 -20.04 -3.66 -5.81
C ARG A 44 -20.39 -2.21 -5.51
N ARG A 45 -21.29 -1.64 -6.30
CA ARG A 45 -21.89 -0.34 -6.03
C ARG A 45 -22.90 -0.45 -4.86
N ARG A 46 -22.50 0.05 -3.69
CA ARG A 46 -23.37 0.65 -2.64
C ARG A 46 -24.15 -0.24 -1.65
N ARG A 47 -23.55 -1.28 -1.07
CA ARG A 47 -23.84 -1.68 0.34
C ARG A 47 -22.88 -2.79 0.77
N LEU A 48 -21.89 -2.43 1.57
CA LEU A 48 -21.10 -3.38 2.34
C LEU A 48 -21.96 -3.79 3.54
N LEU A 49 -22.42 -5.04 3.55
CA LEU A 49 -22.86 -5.67 4.79
C LEU A 49 -21.61 -6.32 5.40
N ASP A 50 -21.40 -6.18 6.71
CA ASP A 50 -20.22 -6.78 7.38
C ASP A 50 -20.11 -8.28 7.10
N HIS A 51 -21.25 -8.96 7.00
CA HIS A 51 -21.34 -10.37 6.58
C HIS A 51 -20.72 -10.62 5.19
N ALA A 52 -20.88 -9.71 4.24
CA ALA A 52 -20.30 -9.86 2.91
C ALA A 52 -18.77 -9.70 2.92
N VAL A 53 -18.24 -8.83 3.80
CA VAL A 53 -16.79 -8.67 3.99
C VAL A 53 -16.21 -9.93 4.61
N ALA A 54 -16.78 -10.43 5.71
CA ALA A 54 -16.31 -11.65 6.37
C ALA A 54 -16.31 -12.86 5.43
N GLN A 55 -17.41 -13.07 4.70
CA GLN A 55 -17.50 -14.16 3.73
C GLN A 55 -16.46 -14.03 2.59
N THR A 56 -16.17 -12.81 2.16
CA THR A 56 -15.16 -12.56 1.12
C THR A 56 -13.74 -12.76 1.67
N ALA A 57 -13.48 -12.37 2.92
CA ALA A 57 -12.21 -12.61 3.60
C ALA A 57 -11.94 -14.11 3.75
N ASP A 58 -12.94 -14.90 4.14
CA ASP A 58 -12.84 -16.36 4.23
C ASP A 58 -12.57 -17.01 2.87
N TYR A 59 -13.20 -16.50 1.81
CA TYR A 59 -12.91 -16.95 0.45
C TYR A 59 -11.47 -16.64 0.03
N MET A 60 -10.99 -15.43 0.30
CA MET A 60 -9.61 -15.02 -0.02
C MET A 60 -8.58 -15.79 0.80
N ARG A 61 -8.88 -16.13 2.06
CA ARG A 61 -8.05 -16.99 2.90
C ARG A 61 -7.77 -18.33 2.22
N LYS A 62 -8.83 -18.99 1.75
CA LYS A 62 -8.73 -20.28 1.04
C LYS A 62 -7.90 -20.17 -0.23
N LEU A 63 -8.05 -19.06 -0.95
CA LEU A 63 -7.37 -18.84 -2.23
C LEU A 63 -5.87 -18.55 -2.06
N TYR A 64 -5.50 -17.75 -1.06
CA TYR A 64 -4.14 -17.20 -0.97
C TYR A 64 -3.31 -17.75 0.18
N LEU A 65 -3.93 -18.23 1.27
CA LEU A 65 -3.24 -18.63 2.49
C LEU A 65 -3.27 -20.15 2.73
N ASP A 66 -4.35 -20.84 2.35
CA ASP A 66 -4.50 -22.28 2.65
C ASP A 66 -3.75 -23.20 1.65
N GLY A 67 -3.27 -22.66 0.53
CA GLY A 67 -2.67 -23.40 -0.60
C GLY A 67 -1.15 -23.65 -0.54
N GLY A 68 -0.48 -23.36 0.58
CA GLY A 68 0.98 -23.52 0.72
C GLY A 68 1.75 -22.21 0.54
N GLU A 69 2.65 -22.11 -0.45
CA GLU A 69 3.47 -20.91 -0.68
C GLU A 69 2.60 -19.70 -1.06
N ASN A 70 2.33 -18.83 -0.09
CA ASN A 70 1.65 -17.58 -0.30
C ASN A 70 2.56 -16.59 -1.04
N LYS A 71 2.20 -16.28 -2.29
CA LYS A 71 2.89 -15.29 -3.15
C LYS A 71 2.10 -13.99 -3.29
N ALA A 72 0.97 -13.86 -2.59
CA ALA A 72 0.17 -12.65 -2.62
C ALA A 72 0.88 -11.54 -1.85
N LEU A 73 0.89 -10.36 -2.44
CA LEU A 73 1.50 -9.17 -1.86
C LEU A 73 0.42 -8.11 -1.64
N VAL A 74 0.59 -7.33 -0.59
CA VAL A 74 -0.22 -6.14 -0.30
C VAL A 74 0.68 -4.91 -0.28
N GLN A 75 0.17 -3.83 -0.85
CA GLN A 75 0.77 -2.50 -0.74
C GLN A 75 0.13 -1.77 0.43
N ILE A 76 0.99 -1.30 1.33
CA ILE A 76 0.64 -0.51 2.50
C ILE A 76 1.07 0.91 2.20
N ASN A 77 0.12 1.83 2.12
CA ASN A 77 0.41 3.25 1.94
C ASN A 77 1.15 3.83 3.16
N PRO A 78 1.74 5.03 3.05
CA PRO A 78 2.47 5.66 4.16
C PRO A 78 1.63 5.90 5.42
N GLN A 79 0.30 5.89 5.30
CA GLN A 79 -0.66 6.05 6.40
C GLN A 79 -1.04 4.71 7.06
N GLY A 80 -0.46 3.59 6.63
CA GLY A 80 -0.73 2.25 7.16
C GLY A 80 -2.00 1.58 6.63
N GLY A 81 -2.65 2.18 5.64
CA GLY A 81 -3.80 1.60 4.93
C GLY A 81 -3.38 0.78 3.70
N LEU A 82 -4.29 -0.05 3.20
CA LEU A 82 -4.09 -0.71 1.91
C LEU A 82 -4.28 0.31 0.78
N GLY A 83 -3.29 0.45 -0.10
CA GLY A 83 -3.30 1.45 -1.17
C GLY A 83 -2.32 1.14 -2.27
#